data_AF-A0A9W6XWW0-F1
#
_entry.id   AF-A0A9W6XWW0-F1
#
_cell.length_a   1.000
_cell.length_b   1.000
_cell.length_c   1.000
_cell.angle_alpha   90.00
_cell.angle_beta   90.00
_cell.angle_gamma   90.00
#
_symmetry.space_group_name_H-M   'P 1'
#
loop_
_entity.id
_entity.type
_entity.pdbx_description
1 polymer ?
#
loop_
_entity_poly.entity_id
_entity_poly.type
_entity_poly.pdbx_seq_one_letter_code
_entity_poly.pdbx_strand_id
1 'polypeptide(L)'
;MVRLAEAIAALSFLPAFMDPVLGFGKFVAMVPNGDNVAGVTAIGHVNVDGGGPRNAFGKDFDDMGQAWTTELCEADSDGDGQTNGEELGDPCCQWNEETASTPLWTKGVSNPGDDSSTSDKSSWSTYECSNANSTSSSNTSVSSSSSSQVAGVGDKESATAAGTTATSVGSSTGSNSTTTSGASTVASSAIGGIVTLLFALTA
;
A
#
# COMPACT_ATOMS: atom_id res chain seq x y z
N MET A 1 39.89 -69.11 -20.61
CA MET A 1 38.68 -68.34 -20.96
C MET A 1 38.28 -67.53 -19.74
N VAL A 2 38.74 -66.28 -19.65
CA VAL A 2 38.37 -65.36 -18.56
C VAL A 2 37.67 -64.18 -19.24
N ARG A 3 36.43 -63.91 -18.85
CA ARG A 3 35.56 -62.95 -19.54
C ARG A 3 35.87 -61.53 -19.09
N LEU A 4 36.05 -60.65 -20.07
CA LEU A 4 36.14 -59.21 -19.93
C LEU A 4 34.78 -58.68 -19.48
N ALA A 5 34.72 -58.01 -18.34
CA ALA A 5 33.57 -57.21 -17.93
C ALA A 5 34.00 -55.75 -18.03
N GLU A 6 33.46 -55.04 -19.02
CA GLU A 6 33.65 -53.60 -19.15
C GLU A 6 32.75 -52.88 -18.14
N ALA A 7 33.35 -52.08 -17.26
CA ALA A 7 32.64 -51.23 -16.33
C ALA A 7 32.32 -49.90 -17.03
N ILE A 8 31.06 -49.73 -17.46
CA ILE A 8 30.57 -48.44 -17.93
C ILE A 8 30.20 -47.61 -16.70
N ALA A 9 31.07 -46.67 -16.33
CA ALA A 9 30.76 -45.65 -15.33
C ALA A 9 29.73 -44.69 -15.94
N ALA A 10 28.45 -44.90 -15.62
CA ALA A 10 27.38 -43.98 -15.99
C ALA A 10 27.49 -42.72 -15.11
N LEU A 11 28.14 -41.68 -15.64
CA LEU A 11 28.18 -40.36 -15.03
C LEU A 11 26.79 -39.71 -15.18
N SER A 12 25.99 -39.79 -14.13
CA SER A 12 24.64 -39.20 -14.06
C SER A 12 24.72 -37.68 -14.14
N PHE A 13 24.41 -37.13 -15.32
CA PHE A 13 24.28 -35.70 -15.55
C PHE A 13 22.95 -35.24 -14.93
N LEU A 14 22.97 -34.64 -13.73
CA LEU A 14 21.78 -33.98 -13.19
C LEU A 14 21.47 -32.75 -14.07
N PRO A 15 20.27 -32.65 -14.66
CA PRO A 15 19.87 -31.43 -15.33
C PRO A 15 19.79 -30.31 -14.29
N ALA A 16 20.57 -29.25 -14.49
CA ALA A 16 20.38 -28.00 -13.76
C ALA A 16 19.02 -27.43 -14.19
N PHE A 17 18.03 -27.54 -13.32
CA PHE A 17 16.76 -26.85 -13.46
C PHE A 17 17.06 -25.36 -13.33
N MET A 18 17.07 -24.65 -14.45
CA MET A 18 17.04 -23.19 -14.46
C MET A 18 15.62 -22.80 -14.07
N ASP A 19 15.43 -22.40 -12.82
CA ASP A 19 14.17 -21.79 -12.38
C ASP A 19 13.92 -20.57 -13.29
N PRO A 20 12.73 -20.46 -13.91
CA PRO A 20 12.41 -19.27 -14.66
C PRO A 20 12.53 -18.08 -13.72
N VAL A 21 13.39 -17.12 -14.09
CA VAL A 21 13.43 -15.81 -13.44
C VAL A 21 12.08 -15.15 -13.71
N LEU A 22 11.14 -15.33 -12.80
CA LEU A 22 9.87 -14.62 -12.79
C LEU A 22 10.21 -13.16 -12.46
N GLY A 23 10.58 -12.40 -13.49
CA GLY A 23 10.80 -10.97 -13.38
C GLY A 23 9.50 -10.31 -12.91
N PHE A 24 9.60 -9.50 -11.85
CA PHE A 24 8.67 -8.51 -11.28
C PHE A 24 7.15 -8.79 -11.19
N GLY A 25 6.52 -9.50 -12.12
CA GLY A 25 5.10 -9.86 -12.10
C GLY A 25 4.67 -10.75 -10.94
N LYS A 26 5.61 -11.36 -10.20
CA LYS A 26 5.30 -12.07 -8.95
C LYS A 26 4.54 -11.17 -7.97
N PHE A 27 5.01 -9.94 -7.76
CA PHE A 27 4.42 -9.03 -6.78
C PHE A 27 3.04 -8.51 -7.19
N VAL A 28 2.81 -8.39 -8.50
CA VAL A 28 1.50 -8.01 -9.05
C VAL A 28 0.44 -9.07 -8.71
N ALA A 29 0.84 -10.34 -8.65
CA ALA A 29 -0.04 -11.44 -8.25
C ALA A 29 -0.20 -11.62 -6.72
N MET A 30 0.55 -10.85 -5.92
CA MET A 30 0.54 -10.94 -4.44
C MET A 30 -0.50 -10.03 -3.78
N VAL A 31 -1.29 -9.32 -4.59
CA VAL A 31 -2.28 -8.34 -4.15
C VAL A 31 -3.55 -8.48 -5.01
N PRO A 32 -4.74 -8.18 -4.47
CA PRO A 32 -5.97 -8.22 -5.25
C PRO A 32 -5.92 -7.22 -6.40
N ASN A 33 -6.44 -7.60 -7.57
CA ASN A 33 -6.52 -6.75 -8.76
C ASN A 33 -5.20 -6.06 -9.19
N GLY A 34 -4.02 -6.57 -8.79
CA GLY A 34 -2.75 -5.90 -9.04
C GLY A 34 -2.43 -5.68 -10.53
N ASP A 35 -2.96 -6.56 -11.40
CA ASP A 35 -2.84 -6.48 -12.86
C ASP A 35 -4.04 -5.82 -13.56
N ASN A 36 -5.02 -5.34 -12.79
CA ASN A 36 -6.31 -4.86 -13.26
C ASN A 36 -6.49 -3.35 -13.06
N VAL A 37 -5.45 -2.64 -12.59
CA VAL A 37 -5.41 -1.18 -12.53
C VAL A 37 -5.13 -0.61 -13.92
N ALA A 38 -6.03 0.23 -14.43
CA ALA A 38 -5.99 0.69 -15.82
C ALA A 38 -4.73 1.53 -16.11
N GLY A 39 -3.91 1.08 -17.06
CA GLY A 39 -2.70 1.79 -17.47
C GLY A 39 -1.52 1.67 -16.50
N VAL A 40 -1.64 0.84 -15.45
CA VAL A 40 -0.59 0.60 -14.46
C VAL A 40 -0.24 -0.87 -14.44
N THR A 41 1.00 -1.21 -14.82
CA THR A 41 1.48 -2.60 -14.80
C THR A 41 2.26 -2.95 -13.53
N ALA A 42 2.71 -1.93 -12.80
CA ALA A 42 3.49 -2.07 -11.58
C ALA A 42 2.99 -1.09 -10.51
N ILE A 43 1.92 -1.47 -9.80
CA ILE A 43 1.24 -0.60 -8.82
C ILE A 43 2.10 -0.20 -7.62
N GLY A 44 3.23 -0.88 -7.36
CA GLY A 44 4.17 -0.55 -6.30
C GLY A 44 5.32 0.39 -6.72
N HIS A 45 5.28 0.95 -7.93
CA HIS A 45 6.37 1.76 -8.49
C HIS A 45 5.91 3.14 -8.95
N VAL A 46 6.81 4.12 -8.87
CA VAL A 46 6.59 5.47 -9.44
C VAL A 46 6.51 5.40 -10.96
N ASN A 47 7.32 4.53 -11.59
CA ASN A 47 7.14 4.19 -12.98
C ASN A 47 6.04 3.12 -13.10
N VAL A 48 4.94 3.45 -13.75
CA VAL A 48 3.78 2.56 -13.94
C VAL A 48 4.12 1.30 -14.77
N ASP A 49 5.19 1.36 -15.56
CA ASP A 49 5.75 0.20 -16.31
C ASP A 49 6.72 -0.65 -15.45
N GLY A 50 6.98 -0.23 -14.22
CA GLY A 50 7.84 -0.91 -13.26
C GLY A 50 9.30 -0.43 -13.23
N GLY A 51 10.04 -0.97 -12.25
CA GLY A 51 11.42 -0.59 -11.99
C GLY A 51 11.57 0.79 -11.35
N GLY A 52 12.81 1.14 -11.02
CA GLY A 52 13.09 2.40 -10.33
C GLY A 52 12.51 2.45 -8.91
N PRO A 53 12.34 3.67 -8.35
CA PRO A 53 11.82 3.85 -6.99
C PRO A 53 10.40 3.29 -6.81
N ARG A 54 10.12 2.80 -5.61
CA ARG A 54 8.77 2.45 -5.16
C ARG A 54 7.97 3.71 -4.81
N ASN A 55 6.67 3.68 -5.07
CA ASN A 55 5.72 4.67 -4.55
C ASN A 55 5.39 4.37 -3.07
N ALA A 56 4.42 5.08 -2.49
CA ALA A 56 4.05 4.90 -1.08
C ALA A 56 3.56 3.47 -0.81
N PHE A 57 2.55 3.01 -1.56
CA PHE A 57 2.07 1.62 -1.48
C PHE A 57 3.17 0.56 -1.59
N GLY A 58 4.06 0.70 -2.56
CA GLY A 58 5.15 -0.26 -2.75
C GLY A 58 6.14 -0.31 -1.60
N LYS A 59 6.32 0.81 -0.87
CA LYS A 59 7.14 0.84 0.36
C LYS A 59 6.42 0.11 1.48
N ASP A 60 5.14 0.41 1.69
CA ASP A 60 4.34 -0.23 2.74
C ASP A 60 4.20 -1.74 2.50
N PHE A 61 4.00 -2.15 1.24
CA PHE A 61 4.00 -3.56 0.85
C PHE A 61 5.34 -4.24 1.16
N ASP A 62 6.48 -3.58 0.95
CA ASP A 62 7.79 -4.13 1.30
C ASP A 62 8.02 -4.19 2.81
N ASP A 63 7.60 -3.17 3.54
CA ASP A 63 7.69 -3.10 5.00
C ASP A 63 6.84 -4.20 5.65
N MET A 64 5.74 -4.60 5.01
CA MET A 64 4.90 -5.75 5.39
C MET A 64 5.45 -7.10 4.90
N GLY A 65 6.67 -7.14 4.40
CA GLY A 65 7.32 -8.38 3.96
C GLY A 65 6.80 -8.89 2.62
N GLN A 66 6.28 -8.01 1.77
CA GLN A 66 5.75 -8.32 0.44
C GLN A 66 4.55 -9.27 0.49
N ALA A 67 3.65 -9.01 1.43
CA ALA A 67 2.43 -9.78 1.64
C ALA A 67 1.20 -8.85 1.73
N TRP A 68 0.05 -9.33 1.23
CA TRP A 68 -1.24 -8.68 1.45
C TRP A 68 -1.74 -8.92 2.87
N THR A 69 -1.18 -8.17 3.83
CA THR A 69 -1.59 -8.24 5.24
C THR A 69 -2.85 -7.41 5.47
N THR A 70 -3.58 -7.68 6.57
CA THR A 70 -4.70 -6.83 7.00
C THR A 70 -4.23 -5.38 7.23
N GLU A 71 -3.05 -5.20 7.81
CA GLU A 71 -2.48 -3.86 8.06
C GLU A 71 -2.22 -3.10 6.76
N LEU A 72 -1.66 -3.76 5.74
CA LEU A 72 -1.52 -3.15 4.42
C LEU A 72 -2.88 -2.87 3.79
N CYS A 73 -3.81 -3.81 3.83
CA CYS A 73 -5.13 -3.65 3.24
C CYS A 73 -5.90 -2.46 3.84
N GLU A 74 -5.83 -2.26 5.16
CA GLU A 74 -6.52 -1.18 5.87
C GLU A 74 -5.77 0.16 5.81
N ALA A 75 -4.51 0.18 5.37
CA ALA A 75 -3.73 1.41 5.21
C ALA A 75 -4.23 2.24 4.02
N ASP A 76 -4.09 3.56 4.14
CA ASP A 76 -4.24 4.55 3.07
C ASP A 76 -2.82 5.05 2.74
N SER A 77 -2.16 4.41 1.78
CA SER A 77 -0.71 4.59 1.58
C SER A 77 -0.37 5.95 0.97
N ASP A 78 -1.22 6.44 0.07
CA ASP A 78 -1.01 7.70 -0.65
C ASP A 78 -1.77 8.90 -0.06
N GLY A 79 -2.68 8.67 0.88
CA GLY A 79 -3.33 9.70 1.68
C GLY A 79 -4.53 10.36 1.00
N ASP A 80 -5.17 9.66 0.05
CA ASP A 80 -6.33 10.16 -0.69
C ASP A 80 -7.68 9.97 0.06
N GLY A 81 -7.64 9.25 1.19
CA GLY A 81 -8.81 8.92 2.01
C GLY A 81 -9.55 7.66 1.56
N GLN A 82 -8.91 6.78 0.80
CA GLN A 82 -9.33 5.43 0.47
C GLN A 82 -8.30 4.44 1.01
N THR A 83 -8.77 3.32 1.54
CA THR A 83 -7.84 2.26 1.95
C THR A 83 -7.35 1.50 0.71
N ASN A 84 -6.15 0.92 0.79
CA ASN A 84 -5.59 0.07 -0.26
C ASN A 84 -6.57 -1.06 -0.62
N GLY A 85 -7.28 -1.61 0.37
CA GLY A 85 -8.32 -2.63 0.20
C GLY A 85 -9.53 -2.12 -0.57
N GLU A 86 -10.02 -0.92 -0.27
CA GLU A 86 -11.09 -0.32 -1.07
C GLU A 86 -10.69 -0.11 -2.54
N GLU A 87 -9.48 0.41 -2.76
CA GLU A 87 -8.99 0.68 -4.10
C GLU A 87 -8.72 -0.58 -4.92
N LEU A 88 -8.17 -1.62 -4.29
CA LEU A 88 -7.85 -2.89 -4.93
C LEU A 88 -8.98 -3.93 -4.83
N GLY A 89 -10.16 -3.54 -4.31
CA GLY A 89 -11.36 -4.37 -4.34
C GLY A 89 -11.50 -5.42 -3.24
N ASP A 90 -10.72 -5.32 -2.18
CA ASP A 90 -10.81 -6.11 -0.97
C ASP A 90 -11.03 -5.23 0.28
N PRO A 91 -12.17 -4.52 0.40
CA PRO A 91 -12.40 -3.59 1.51
C PRO A 91 -12.53 -4.27 2.88
N CYS A 92 -12.64 -5.60 2.90
CA CYS A 92 -12.76 -6.39 4.11
C CYS A 92 -11.49 -7.15 4.47
N CYS A 93 -10.41 -6.97 3.70
CA CYS A 93 -9.12 -7.61 3.93
C CYS A 93 -9.22 -9.13 4.04
N GLN A 94 -10.04 -9.73 3.17
CA GLN A 94 -10.32 -11.16 3.11
C GLN A 94 -9.66 -11.84 1.91
N TRP A 95 -9.06 -11.06 1.01
CA TRP A 95 -8.34 -11.61 -0.13
C TRP A 95 -7.17 -12.46 0.35
N ASN A 96 -7.03 -13.64 -0.24
CA ASN A 96 -6.03 -14.60 0.12
C ASN A 96 -5.17 -14.96 -1.10
N GLU A 97 -3.87 -14.72 -0.99
CA GLU A 97 -2.89 -14.96 -2.06
C GLU A 97 -2.84 -16.43 -2.48
N GLU A 98 -2.83 -17.37 -1.53
CA GLU A 98 -2.68 -18.80 -1.81
C GLU A 98 -3.83 -19.34 -2.67
N THR A 99 -5.03 -18.81 -2.48
CA THR A 99 -6.24 -19.22 -3.22
C THR A 99 -6.57 -18.27 -4.37
N ALA A 100 -5.91 -17.12 -4.47
CA ALA A 100 -6.27 -16.02 -5.35
C ALA A 100 -7.78 -15.75 -5.34
N SER A 101 -8.36 -15.68 -4.14
CA SER A 101 -9.80 -15.50 -3.94
C SER A 101 -10.33 -14.29 -4.73
N THR A 102 -11.56 -14.35 -5.23
CA THR A 102 -12.13 -13.22 -5.97
C THR A 102 -12.33 -12.01 -5.03
N PRO A 103 -11.74 -10.83 -5.34
CA PRO A 103 -12.00 -9.60 -4.60
C PRO A 103 -13.49 -9.23 -4.70
N LEU A 104 -13.99 -8.44 -3.73
CA LEU A 104 -15.38 -8.01 -3.67
C LEU A 104 -15.80 -7.19 -4.90
N TRP A 105 -14.86 -6.44 -5.50
CA TRP A 105 -15.03 -5.85 -6.83
C TRP A 105 -13.76 -5.94 -7.67
N THR A 106 -13.94 -5.85 -8.98
CA THR A 106 -12.87 -5.91 -10.00
C THR A 106 -13.00 -4.78 -11.02
N LYS A 107 -13.87 -3.81 -10.76
CA LYS A 107 -14.13 -2.64 -11.61
C LYS A 107 -14.17 -1.41 -10.72
N GLY A 108 -13.75 -0.27 -11.29
CA GLY A 108 -13.54 0.94 -10.50
C GLY A 108 -12.49 0.70 -9.41
N VAL A 109 -11.37 0.07 -9.80
CA VAL A 109 -10.17 -0.03 -8.97
C VAL A 109 -9.22 1.10 -9.34
N SER A 110 -8.38 1.49 -8.39
CA SER A 110 -7.42 2.60 -8.53
C SER A 110 -6.00 2.20 -8.10
N ASN A 111 -5.04 3.10 -8.29
CA ASN A 111 -3.63 2.87 -7.95
C ASN A 111 -3.32 3.36 -6.54
N PRO A 112 -3.10 2.47 -5.55
CA PRO A 112 -2.99 2.83 -4.12
C PRO A 112 -1.73 3.60 -3.71
N GLY A 113 -0.90 3.97 -4.68
CA GLY A 113 0.30 4.77 -4.46
C GLY A 113 0.31 6.06 -5.27
N ASP A 114 -0.85 6.51 -5.74
CA ASP A 114 -1.07 7.72 -6.54
C ASP A 114 -2.37 8.42 -6.07
N ASP A 115 -2.21 9.46 -5.26
CA ASP A 115 -3.31 10.22 -4.63
C ASP A 115 -4.32 10.85 -5.61
N SER A 116 -3.96 10.91 -6.90
CA SER A 116 -4.83 11.42 -7.97
C SER A 116 -5.64 10.31 -8.65
N SER A 117 -5.28 9.05 -8.40
CA SER A 117 -5.96 7.85 -8.86
C SER A 117 -6.98 7.42 -7.82
N THR A 118 -8.17 8.01 -7.85
CA THR A 118 -9.22 7.66 -6.88
C THR A 118 -10.37 6.88 -7.53
N SER A 119 -10.99 6.00 -6.77
CA SER A 119 -12.17 5.26 -7.20
C SER A 119 -13.46 5.99 -6.82
N ASP A 120 -14.53 5.79 -7.58
CA ASP A 120 -15.84 6.36 -7.24
C ASP A 120 -16.52 5.47 -6.20
N LYS A 121 -16.54 5.91 -4.94
CA LYS A 121 -17.18 5.19 -3.82
C LYS A 121 -18.65 4.84 -4.08
N SER A 122 -19.35 5.59 -4.93
CA SER A 122 -20.75 5.31 -5.28
C SER A 122 -20.91 4.14 -6.26
N SER A 123 -19.82 3.73 -6.93
CA SER A 123 -19.78 2.59 -7.84
C SER A 123 -19.60 1.25 -7.11
N TRP A 124 -19.19 1.28 -5.84
CA TRP A 124 -19.02 0.10 -5.03
C TRP A 124 -20.35 -0.38 -4.45
N SER A 125 -20.50 -1.70 -4.35
CA SER A 125 -21.60 -2.27 -3.58
C SER A 125 -21.41 -1.92 -2.10
N THR A 126 -22.50 -1.64 -1.39
CA THR A 126 -22.43 -1.51 0.08
C THR A 126 -21.83 -2.79 0.66
N TYR A 127 -20.74 -2.66 1.42
CA TYR A 127 -20.03 -3.77 2.02
C TYR A 127 -20.07 -3.64 3.54
N GLU A 128 -20.21 -4.77 4.24
CA GLU A 128 -20.21 -4.84 5.70
C GLU A 128 -19.28 -5.99 6.09
N CYS A 129 -18.12 -5.66 6.63
CA CYS A 129 -17.12 -6.66 6.97
C CYS A 129 -17.51 -7.37 8.25
N SER A 130 -17.56 -8.70 8.23
CA SER A 130 -18.02 -9.53 9.35
C SER A 130 -17.17 -9.37 10.63
N ASN A 131 -16.01 -8.71 10.53
CA ASN A 131 -15.12 -8.39 11.64
C ASN A 131 -15.42 -7.03 12.31
N ALA A 132 -16.23 -6.16 11.69
CA ALA A 132 -16.55 -4.83 12.20
C ALA A 132 -17.83 -4.76 13.05
N ASN A 133 -18.60 -5.85 13.13
CA ASN A 133 -19.91 -5.83 13.80
C ASN A 133 -20.03 -6.90 14.89
N SER A 134 -19.34 -6.68 16.00
CA SER A 134 -19.77 -7.18 17.31
C SER A 134 -19.72 -6.04 18.34
N THR A 135 -20.28 -4.88 18.00
CA THR A 135 -20.81 -3.91 18.96
C THR A 135 -21.78 -2.98 18.21
N SER A 136 -23.06 -3.11 18.56
CA SER A 136 -24.15 -2.16 18.30
C SER A 136 -24.72 -2.07 16.89
N SER A 137 -25.75 -2.88 16.63
CA SER A 137 -27.00 -2.40 15.99
C SER A 137 -28.16 -3.35 16.29
N SER A 138 -28.62 -3.33 17.55
CA SER A 138 -30.00 -3.65 17.90
C SER A 138 -30.72 -2.35 18.20
N ASN A 139 -31.00 -1.54 17.18
CA ASN A 139 -32.01 -0.49 17.29
C ASN A 139 -33.14 -0.79 16.32
N THR A 140 -34.09 -1.56 16.85
CA THR A 140 -35.46 -1.66 16.33
C THR A 140 -36.06 -0.26 16.28
N SER A 141 -36.43 0.15 15.09
CA SER A 141 -37.22 1.33 14.79
C SER A 141 -38.64 1.19 15.38
N VAL A 142 -38.98 2.06 16.34
CA VAL A 142 -40.38 2.41 16.64
C VAL A 142 -40.49 3.92 16.85
N SER A 143 -40.98 4.60 15.82
CA SER A 143 -41.47 5.97 15.93
C SER A 143 -42.81 5.96 16.65
N SER A 144 -42.95 6.71 17.75
CA SER A 144 -44.24 7.23 18.24
C SER A 144 -44.00 8.36 19.26
N SER A 145 -44.42 9.55 18.86
CA SER A 145 -44.54 10.79 19.63
C SER A 145 -45.56 10.70 20.76
N SER A 146 -45.25 11.27 21.95
CA SER A 146 -46.05 12.32 22.64
C SER A 146 -45.74 12.43 24.16
N SER A 147 -45.26 13.62 24.53
CA SER A 147 -45.65 14.49 25.65
C SER A 147 -45.48 14.13 27.15
N SER A 148 -44.95 15.14 27.84
CA SER A 148 -45.15 15.57 29.25
C SER A 148 -44.22 14.97 30.31
N GLN A 149 -43.70 15.65 31.33
CA GLN A 149 -43.44 17.06 31.74
C GLN A 149 -42.88 16.95 33.19
N VAL A 150 -42.38 18.06 33.75
CA VAL A 150 -41.97 18.33 35.17
C VAL A 150 -40.47 18.09 35.44
N ALA A 151 -39.57 19.09 35.46
CA ALA A 151 -39.47 20.43 36.09
C ALA A 151 -38.59 20.41 37.36
N GLY A 152 -37.54 21.23 37.34
CA GLY A 152 -36.70 21.58 38.48
C GLY A 152 -35.81 22.78 38.09
N VAL A 153 -36.04 23.91 38.76
CA VAL A 153 -35.71 25.30 38.40
C VAL A 153 -34.42 25.75 39.10
N GLY A 154 -33.69 26.73 38.54
CA GLY A 154 -32.68 27.49 39.30
C GLY A 154 -31.77 28.38 38.46
N ASP A 155 -32.13 29.67 38.39
CA ASP A 155 -31.66 30.77 37.55
C ASP A 155 -30.21 31.29 37.81
N LYS A 156 -29.55 31.85 36.78
CA LYS A 156 -29.39 33.32 36.60
C LYS A 156 -28.48 33.71 35.43
N GLU A 157 -29.02 34.62 34.63
CA GLU A 157 -28.41 35.37 33.54
C GLU A 157 -27.55 36.55 34.02
N SER A 158 -26.47 36.88 33.29
CA SER A 158 -26.01 38.26 33.13
C SER A 158 -25.14 38.44 31.87
N ALA A 159 -25.72 39.11 30.87
CA ALA A 159 -25.19 40.23 30.06
C ALA A 159 -23.69 40.61 30.20
N THR A 160 -22.93 41.16 29.23
CA THR A 160 -23.23 41.95 28.03
C THR A 160 -21.94 42.21 27.23
N ALA A 161 -22.09 42.26 25.90
CA ALA A 161 -21.45 43.05 24.84
C ALA A 161 -19.99 43.59 24.91
N ALA A 162 -19.29 43.31 23.79
CA ALA A 162 -18.70 44.24 22.81
C ALA A 162 -17.56 45.21 23.18
N GLY A 163 -16.55 45.22 22.29
CA GLY A 163 -16.17 46.48 21.64
C GLY A 163 -14.69 46.82 21.58
N THR A 164 -14.13 46.68 20.36
CA THR A 164 -13.36 47.73 19.66
C THR A 164 -11.84 47.80 19.92
N THR A 165 -10.98 47.32 19.02
CA THR A 165 -10.41 47.96 17.80
C THR A 165 -9.15 48.81 18.04
N ALA A 166 -8.05 48.42 17.42
CA ALA A 166 -7.06 49.24 16.71
C ALA A 166 -6.01 48.26 16.14
N THR A 167 -5.93 47.95 14.84
CA THR A 167 -5.60 48.79 13.67
C THR A 167 -4.27 49.53 13.81
N SER A 168 -3.22 49.04 13.13
CA SER A 168 -2.64 49.73 11.96
C SER A 168 -1.46 48.90 11.39
N VAL A 169 -1.56 48.48 10.12
CA VAL A 169 -0.87 49.07 8.92
C VAL A 169 0.62 48.70 8.90
N GLY A 170 1.08 47.83 8.01
CA GLY A 170 1.31 48.04 6.57
C GLY A 170 2.82 47.77 6.33
N SER A 171 3.38 47.40 5.18
CA SER A 171 2.92 47.25 3.81
C SER A 171 3.98 46.44 3.05
N SER A 172 3.55 45.78 1.97
CA SER A 172 4.24 45.51 0.68
C SER A 172 5.78 45.51 0.59
N THR A 173 6.34 44.58 -0.20
CA THR A 173 6.81 44.81 -1.61
C THR A 173 7.61 43.59 -2.09
N GLY A 174 7.37 43.15 -3.33
CA GLY A 174 8.12 42.05 -3.97
C GLY A 174 9.39 42.51 -4.70
N SER A 175 10.23 41.55 -5.10
CA SER A 175 10.91 41.47 -6.41
C SER A 175 11.97 40.36 -6.44
N ASN A 176 11.76 39.42 -7.37
CA ASN A 176 12.69 38.76 -8.29
C ASN A 176 14.22 38.89 -8.05
N SER A 177 14.96 37.76 -8.12
CA SER A 177 16.33 37.69 -8.68
C SER A 177 16.83 36.25 -8.89
N THR A 178 17.33 36.02 -10.11
CA THR A 178 17.98 34.83 -10.68
C THR A 178 19.48 34.73 -10.30
N THR A 179 20.13 33.59 -10.62
CA THR A 179 21.59 33.26 -10.67
C THR A 179 22.17 32.68 -9.37
N THR A 180 23.03 31.65 -9.30
CA THR A 180 23.86 30.90 -10.28
C THR A 180 24.45 29.64 -9.60
N SER A 181 24.67 28.60 -10.41
CA SER A 181 25.81 27.64 -10.43
C SER A 181 26.46 27.11 -9.14
N GLY A 182 26.52 25.78 -9.03
CA GLY A 182 27.45 25.07 -8.15
C GLY A 182 27.38 23.55 -8.31
N ALA A 183 28.15 23.01 -9.26
CA ALA A 183 28.34 21.57 -9.44
C ALA A 183 29.12 20.97 -8.24
N SER A 184 28.77 19.75 -7.84
CA SER A 184 29.65 18.87 -7.06
C SER A 184 29.34 17.42 -7.38
N THR A 185 30.14 16.86 -8.28
CA THR A 185 30.27 15.42 -8.54
C THR A 185 31.04 14.77 -7.40
N VAL A 186 30.43 13.82 -6.70
CA VAL A 186 31.15 12.84 -5.88
C VAL A 186 31.05 11.48 -6.54
N ALA A 187 32.15 11.06 -7.15
CA ALA A 187 32.35 9.71 -7.65
C ALA A 187 32.84 8.84 -6.49
N SER A 188 32.09 7.79 -6.14
CA SER A 188 32.55 6.76 -5.21
C SER A 188 32.90 5.50 -5.98
N SER A 189 34.18 5.18 -6.00
CA SER A 189 34.73 3.92 -6.50
C SER A 189 34.48 2.79 -5.51
N ALA A 190 33.98 1.65 -5.99
CA ALA A 190 33.96 0.40 -5.23
C ALA A 190 34.55 -0.72 -6.10
N ILE A 191 35.81 -1.06 -5.82
CA ILE A 191 36.52 -2.24 -6.30
C ILE A 191 36.27 -3.35 -5.28
N GLY A 192 35.35 -4.26 -5.59
CA GLY A 192 35.10 -5.47 -4.80
C GLY A 192 36.04 -6.59 -5.23
N GLY A 193 37.18 -6.73 -4.55
CA GLY A 193 38.08 -7.86 -4.69
C GLY A 193 37.50 -9.11 -4.04
N ILE A 194 37.39 -10.19 -4.81
CA ILE A 194 37.00 -11.53 -4.34
C ILE A 194 38.21 -12.12 -3.60
N VAL A 195 38.10 -12.27 -2.28
CA VAL A 195 39.05 -13.02 -1.45
C VAL A 195 38.54 -14.45 -1.35
N THR A 196 39.12 -15.36 -2.15
CA THR A 196 38.88 -16.80 -2.05
C THR A 196 39.61 -17.34 -0.83
N LEU A 197 38.86 -17.62 0.24
CA LEU A 197 39.36 -18.25 1.46
C LEU A 197 39.48 -19.77 1.23
N LEU A 198 40.71 -20.26 1.10
CA LEU A 198 41.03 -21.67 1.00
C LEU A 198 41.01 -22.30 2.40
N PHE A 199 39.95 -23.01 2.77
CA PHE A 199 39.95 -23.86 3.96
C PHE A 199 40.63 -25.20 3.63
N ALA A 200 41.80 -25.42 4.19
CA ALA A 200 42.41 -26.74 4.31
C ALA A 200 41.64 -27.54 5.39
N LEU A 201 41.16 -28.73 5.03
CA LEU A 201 40.72 -29.72 6.01
C LEU A 201 41.64 -30.93 5.91
N THR A 202 42.47 -31.09 6.94
CA THR A 202 43.18 -32.32 7.26
C THR A 202 42.21 -33.29 7.93
N ALA A 203 42.10 -34.50 7.38
CA ALA A 203 41.82 -35.75 8.09
C ALA A 203 42.45 -36.89 7.29
#